data_AF-A0A1B8Y7L8-F1
#
_entry.id   AF-A0A1B8Y7L8-F1
#
_cell.length_a   1.000
_cell.length_b   1.000
_cell.length_c   1.000
_cell.angle_alpha   90.00
_cell.angle_beta   90.00
_cell.angle_gamma   90.00
#
_symmetry.space_group_name_H-M   'P 1'
#
loop_
_entity.id
_entity.type
_entity.pdbx_description
1 polymer ?
#
loop_
_entity_poly.entity_id
_entity_poly.type
_entity_poly.pdbx_seq_one_letter_code
_entity_poly.pdbx_strand_id
1 'polypeptide(L)'
;PFNSLSPPVLTEDDRSSLEAICTIHKQMDDDKDGGIEVEESDEFLREDLNYKDASQKHNHLHREDKHITVEDLWAQWKTSEVHNWTEEETLQWLLEFVELPQYEKNFRENSVKGTALPRIAVNEPVLMISQLKITDRSHRQKFQLKALDVVLFGPPTRPPHNWVKDFILTISIVIGVGGCWFAYTQNRTSKEHISQMMKDLEGLQKAEISLLELQDRLEKAQEENRTVAVEKQNLERKMMDEISDAKREAHRLRELREGAECELSRLKYAEEELVQVRMALKKAEKEFELRSNWSVPETLQKWLQLTHEVEVQYYNIKKQNAEMHLAIAKDE
;
A
#
# COMPACT_ATOMS: atom_id res chain seq x y z
N PRO A 1 -56.67 -20.49 -56.44
CA PRO A 1 -56.87 -19.20 -57.14
C PRO A 1 -55.88 -18.16 -56.61
N PHE A 2 -54.62 -18.24 -57.05
CA PHE A 2 -53.57 -17.26 -56.75
C PHE A 2 -52.98 -16.85 -58.09
N ASN A 3 -53.66 -15.92 -58.76
CA ASN A 3 -53.21 -15.39 -60.04
C ASN A 3 -53.78 -13.97 -60.21
N SER A 4 -53.20 -13.01 -59.49
CA SER A 4 -53.33 -11.59 -59.80
C SER A 4 -52.53 -10.75 -58.81
N LEU A 5 -51.24 -10.56 -59.07
CA LEU A 5 -50.44 -9.38 -58.73
C LEU A 5 -48.99 -9.65 -59.15
N SER A 6 -48.66 -9.32 -60.40
CA SER A 6 -47.27 -9.14 -60.83
C SER A 6 -47.10 -7.65 -61.12
N PRO A 7 -46.20 -6.96 -60.39
CA PRO A 7 -45.10 -6.25 -61.04
C PRO A 7 -43.82 -6.14 -60.14
N PRO A 8 -42.69 -5.60 -60.63
CA PRO A 8 -41.96 -5.82 -61.87
C PRO A 8 -40.66 -6.65 -61.62
N VAL A 9 -40.29 -7.54 -62.55
CA VAL A 9 -39.00 -8.28 -62.61
C VAL A 9 -38.45 -8.73 -61.24
N LEU A 10 -39.09 -9.72 -60.62
CA LEU A 10 -38.42 -10.51 -59.59
C LEU A 10 -37.29 -11.28 -60.28
N THR A 11 -36.04 -10.95 -59.94
CA THR A 11 -34.89 -11.74 -60.36
C THR A 11 -34.97 -13.14 -59.73
N GLU A 12 -34.28 -14.15 -60.30
CA GLU A 12 -34.27 -15.48 -59.65
C GLU A 12 -33.74 -15.39 -58.20
N ASP A 13 -32.80 -14.49 -57.93
CA ASP A 13 -32.29 -14.21 -56.59
C ASP A 13 -33.36 -13.63 -55.65
N ASP A 14 -34.23 -12.74 -56.15
CA ASP A 14 -35.36 -12.23 -55.36
C ASP A 14 -36.37 -13.34 -55.03
N ARG A 15 -36.58 -14.27 -55.95
CA ARG A 15 -37.46 -15.42 -55.73
C ARG A 15 -36.90 -16.34 -54.64
N SER A 16 -35.61 -16.65 -54.69
CA SER A 16 -34.95 -17.45 -53.64
C SER A 16 -34.94 -16.72 -52.29
N SER A 17 -34.79 -15.39 -52.29
CA SER A 17 -34.83 -14.58 -51.07
C SER A 17 -36.23 -14.54 -50.45
N LEU A 18 -37.28 -14.45 -51.28
CA LEU A 18 -38.67 -14.48 -50.84
C LEU A 18 -39.05 -15.87 -50.28
N GLU A 19 -38.60 -16.95 -50.93
CA GLU A 19 -38.80 -18.31 -50.42
C GLU A 19 -38.10 -18.51 -49.07
N ALA A 20 -36.90 -17.94 -48.91
CA ALA A 20 -36.19 -17.96 -47.64
C ALA A 20 -36.97 -17.18 -46.55
N ILE A 21 -37.45 -15.98 -46.84
CA ILE A 21 -38.24 -15.17 -45.89
C ILE A 21 -39.56 -15.86 -45.54
N CYS A 22 -40.23 -16.50 -46.49
CA CYS A 22 -41.42 -17.30 -46.22
C CYS A 22 -41.10 -18.50 -45.30
N THR A 23 -39.92 -19.09 -45.42
CA THR A 23 -39.47 -20.18 -44.54
C THR A 23 -39.17 -19.66 -43.13
N ILE A 24 -38.57 -18.47 -43.01
CA ILE A 24 -38.34 -17.79 -41.72
C ILE A 24 -39.68 -17.46 -41.06
N HIS A 25 -40.62 -16.87 -41.80
CA HIS A 25 -41.96 -16.56 -41.30
C HIS A 25 -42.65 -17.82 -40.75
N LYS A 26 -42.63 -18.94 -41.50
CA LYS A 26 -43.16 -20.23 -41.04
C LYS A 26 -42.45 -20.86 -39.84
N GLN A 27 -41.23 -20.42 -39.52
CA GLN A 27 -40.51 -20.87 -38.30
C GLN A 27 -40.89 -20.01 -37.09
N MET A 28 -41.43 -18.81 -37.31
CA MET A 28 -41.85 -17.89 -36.27
C MET A 28 -43.37 -17.95 -36.02
N ASP A 29 -44.14 -18.28 -37.05
CA ASP A 29 -45.61 -18.49 -37.02
C ASP A 29 -45.91 -19.93 -36.59
N ASP A 30 -46.10 -20.13 -35.29
CA ASP A 30 -46.24 -21.44 -34.66
C ASP A 30 -47.64 -22.03 -34.87
N ASP A 31 -48.66 -21.17 -34.86
CA ASP A 31 -50.06 -21.58 -35.06
C ASP A 31 -50.49 -21.65 -36.54
N LYS A 32 -49.66 -21.11 -37.44
CA LYS A 32 -49.81 -21.12 -38.91
C LYS A 32 -51.03 -20.36 -39.40
N ASP A 33 -51.43 -19.34 -38.67
CA ASP A 33 -52.56 -18.48 -39.04
C ASP A 33 -52.21 -17.47 -40.15
N GLY A 34 -50.91 -17.31 -40.45
CA GLY A 34 -50.39 -16.41 -41.47
C GLY A 34 -49.90 -15.05 -40.95
N GLY A 35 -49.89 -14.82 -39.64
CA GLY A 35 -49.41 -13.60 -39.00
C GLY A 35 -48.62 -13.92 -37.74
N ILE A 36 -47.39 -13.41 -37.64
CA ILE A 36 -46.59 -13.60 -36.42
C ILE A 36 -47.14 -12.69 -35.33
N GLU A 37 -47.60 -13.27 -34.24
CA GLU A 37 -48.06 -12.54 -33.07
C GLU A 37 -46.91 -12.10 -32.16
N VAL A 38 -47.24 -11.22 -31.21
CA VAL A 38 -46.29 -10.67 -30.27
C VAL A 38 -45.65 -11.74 -29.38
N GLU A 39 -46.45 -12.68 -28.87
CA GLU A 39 -45.97 -13.73 -27.99
C GLU A 39 -45.08 -14.74 -28.74
N GLU A 40 -45.46 -15.11 -29.97
CA GLU A 40 -44.70 -16.04 -30.82
C GLU A 40 -43.30 -15.49 -31.15
N SER A 41 -43.23 -14.20 -31.50
CA SER A 41 -41.93 -13.57 -31.77
C SER A 41 -41.03 -13.46 -30.52
N ASP A 42 -41.61 -13.27 -29.32
CA ASP A 42 -40.85 -13.21 -28.07
C ASP A 42 -40.34 -14.59 -27.65
N GLU A 43 -41.15 -15.64 -27.83
CA GLU A 43 -40.77 -17.04 -27.63
C GLU A 43 -39.63 -17.42 -28.57
N PHE A 44 -39.78 -17.15 -29.87
CA PHE A 44 -38.73 -17.39 -30.86
C PHE A 44 -37.41 -16.67 -30.55
N LEU A 45 -37.47 -15.41 -30.11
CA LEU A 45 -36.26 -14.65 -29.76
C LEU A 45 -35.52 -15.22 -28.54
N ARG A 46 -36.24 -15.78 -27.58
CA ARG A 46 -35.68 -16.34 -26.35
C ARG A 46 -35.20 -17.78 -26.54
N GLU A 47 -35.96 -18.60 -27.27
CA GLU A 47 -35.68 -20.02 -27.41
C GLU A 47 -34.71 -20.31 -28.56
N ASP A 48 -34.99 -19.78 -29.75
CA ASP A 48 -34.21 -20.10 -30.96
C ASP A 48 -33.00 -19.18 -31.13
N LEU A 49 -33.13 -17.90 -30.77
CA LEU A 49 -32.03 -16.92 -30.86
C LEU A 49 -31.27 -16.69 -29.55
N ASN A 50 -31.75 -17.24 -28.42
CA ASN A 50 -31.15 -17.13 -27.08
C ASN A 50 -30.81 -15.68 -26.68
N TYR A 51 -31.67 -14.71 -27.04
CA TYR A 51 -31.50 -13.32 -26.65
C TYR A 51 -31.96 -13.09 -25.21
N LYS A 52 -31.07 -12.50 -24.40
CA LYS A 52 -31.40 -12.09 -23.02
C LYS A 52 -32.23 -10.80 -22.94
N ASP A 53 -32.23 -10.01 -24.02
CA ASP A 53 -32.95 -8.73 -24.11
C ASP A 53 -33.88 -8.75 -25.34
N ALA A 54 -34.81 -9.69 -25.35
CA ALA A 54 -35.79 -9.87 -26.43
C ALA A 54 -36.72 -8.66 -26.55
N SER A 55 -36.98 -7.91 -25.47
CA SER A 55 -37.95 -6.81 -25.44
C SER A 55 -37.60 -5.66 -26.39
N GLN A 56 -36.33 -5.27 -26.50
CA GLN A 56 -35.92 -4.19 -27.42
C GLN A 56 -36.06 -4.60 -28.90
N LYS A 57 -35.72 -5.86 -29.20
CA LYS A 57 -35.74 -6.43 -30.55
C LYS A 57 -37.18 -6.72 -30.99
N HIS A 58 -37.98 -7.28 -30.10
CA HIS A 58 -39.42 -7.48 -30.26
C HIS A 58 -40.16 -6.16 -30.57
N ASN A 59 -39.89 -5.09 -29.82
CA ASN A 59 -40.46 -3.75 -30.10
C ASN A 59 -40.01 -3.18 -31.46
N HIS A 60 -38.80 -3.53 -31.95
CA HIS A 60 -38.34 -3.11 -33.27
C HIS A 60 -39.07 -3.85 -34.40
N LEU A 61 -39.38 -5.12 -34.18
CA LEU A 61 -40.08 -5.96 -35.14
C LEU A 61 -41.57 -5.58 -35.22
N HIS A 62 -42.22 -5.39 -34.08
CA HIS A 62 -43.65 -5.10 -34.00
C HIS A 62 -44.01 -3.62 -33.98
N ARG A 63 -43.07 -2.67 -33.84
CA ARG A 63 -43.28 -1.19 -33.75
C ARG A 63 -44.68 -0.75 -33.27
N GLU A 64 -45.66 -0.68 -34.18
CA GLU A 64 -47.08 -0.40 -33.92
C GLU A 64 -48.04 -1.54 -34.36
N ASP A 65 -47.57 -2.53 -35.13
CA ASP A 65 -48.32 -3.64 -35.70
C ASP A 65 -48.21 -4.92 -34.86
N LYS A 66 -49.34 -5.39 -34.36
CA LYS A 66 -49.41 -6.59 -33.51
C LYS A 66 -49.31 -7.92 -34.28
N HIS A 67 -49.45 -7.88 -35.60
CA HIS A 67 -49.43 -9.05 -36.46
C HIS A 67 -48.56 -8.74 -37.68
N ILE A 68 -47.57 -9.59 -37.97
CA ILE A 68 -46.64 -9.39 -39.07
C ILE A 68 -46.86 -10.47 -40.13
N THR A 69 -47.23 -10.05 -41.33
CA THR A 69 -47.44 -10.96 -42.47
C THR A 69 -46.14 -11.23 -43.23
N VAL A 70 -46.15 -12.23 -44.11
CA VAL A 70 -45.01 -12.54 -44.99
C VAL A 70 -44.68 -11.34 -45.90
N GLU A 71 -45.71 -10.63 -46.38
CA GLU A 71 -45.57 -9.43 -47.19
C GLU A 71 -44.89 -8.30 -46.42
N ASP A 72 -45.21 -8.13 -45.13
CA ASP A 72 -44.61 -7.11 -44.27
C ASP A 72 -43.12 -7.40 -44.02
N LEU A 73 -42.76 -8.66 -43.71
CA LEU A 73 -41.35 -9.07 -43.59
C LEU A 73 -40.58 -8.87 -44.90
N TRP A 74 -41.18 -9.19 -46.04
CA TRP A 74 -40.56 -8.97 -47.35
C TRP A 74 -40.36 -7.47 -47.64
N ALA A 75 -41.36 -6.64 -47.33
CA ALA A 75 -41.27 -5.19 -47.50
C ALA A 75 -40.22 -4.59 -46.55
N GLN A 76 -40.17 -5.03 -45.30
CA GLN A 76 -39.16 -4.61 -44.32
C GLN A 76 -37.74 -5.01 -44.76
N TRP A 77 -37.56 -6.23 -45.28
CA TRP A 77 -36.30 -6.67 -45.85
C TRP A 77 -35.87 -5.82 -47.06
N LYS A 78 -36.77 -5.60 -48.03
CA LYS A 78 -36.50 -4.81 -49.24
C LYS A 78 -36.18 -3.34 -48.95
N THR A 79 -36.77 -2.78 -47.89
CA THR A 79 -36.51 -1.40 -47.46
C THR A 79 -35.30 -1.28 -46.54
N SER A 80 -34.83 -2.38 -45.97
CA SER A 80 -33.64 -2.43 -45.11
C SER A 80 -32.36 -2.17 -45.90
N GLU A 81 -31.41 -1.48 -45.25
CA GLU A 81 -30.06 -1.23 -45.80
C GLU A 81 -29.32 -2.52 -46.14
N VAL A 82 -29.66 -3.62 -45.44
CA VAL A 82 -29.05 -4.93 -45.62
C VAL A 82 -29.25 -5.48 -47.02
N HIS A 83 -30.43 -5.28 -47.63
CA HIS A 83 -30.68 -5.76 -48.99
C HIS A 83 -29.70 -5.12 -49.99
N ASN A 84 -29.32 -3.87 -49.76
CA ASN A 84 -28.45 -3.10 -50.65
C ASN A 84 -26.96 -3.22 -50.30
N TRP A 85 -26.61 -4.12 -49.38
CA TRP A 85 -25.21 -4.32 -49.00
C TRP A 85 -24.36 -4.81 -50.16
N THR A 86 -23.24 -4.13 -50.30
CA THR A 86 -22.13 -4.50 -51.17
C THR A 86 -21.39 -5.72 -50.65
N GLU A 87 -20.51 -6.29 -51.47
CA GLU A 87 -19.65 -7.40 -51.07
C GLU A 87 -18.77 -6.99 -49.88
N GLU A 88 -18.23 -5.77 -49.91
CA GLU A 88 -17.38 -5.21 -48.86
C GLU A 88 -18.11 -5.06 -47.52
N GLU A 89 -19.35 -4.58 -47.54
CA GLU A 89 -20.18 -4.45 -46.32
C GLU A 89 -20.55 -5.82 -45.75
N THR A 90 -20.81 -6.80 -46.61
CA THR A 90 -21.09 -8.19 -46.21
C THR A 90 -19.83 -8.85 -45.62
N LEU A 91 -18.65 -8.55 -46.15
CA LEU A 91 -17.37 -8.97 -45.59
C LEU A 91 -17.08 -8.28 -44.25
N GLN A 92 -17.38 -7.00 -44.12
CA GLN A 92 -17.25 -6.28 -42.86
C GLN A 92 -18.17 -6.88 -41.78
N TRP A 93 -19.41 -7.22 -42.15
CA TRP A 93 -20.34 -7.94 -41.28
C TRP A 93 -19.78 -9.30 -40.82
N LEU A 94 -19.20 -10.07 -41.74
CA LEU A 94 -18.56 -11.36 -41.45
C LEU A 94 -17.42 -11.21 -40.44
N LEU A 95 -16.58 -10.18 -40.58
CA LEU A 95 -15.42 -9.95 -39.73
C LEU A 95 -15.82 -9.40 -38.35
N GLU A 96 -16.68 -8.39 -38.31
CA GLU A 96 -17.02 -7.66 -37.09
C GLU A 96 -18.10 -8.36 -36.25
N PHE A 97 -19.11 -8.98 -36.87
CA PHE A 97 -20.29 -9.51 -36.16
C PHE A 97 -20.38 -11.03 -36.14
N VAL A 98 -19.91 -11.69 -37.20
CA VAL A 98 -19.83 -13.16 -37.23
C VAL A 98 -18.50 -13.64 -36.64
N GLU A 99 -17.46 -12.80 -36.63
CA GLU A 99 -16.11 -13.09 -36.11
C GLU A 99 -15.50 -14.36 -36.71
N LEU A 100 -15.79 -14.62 -38.00
CA LEU A 100 -15.27 -15.79 -38.73
C LEU A 100 -14.44 -15.36 -39.95
N PRO A 101 -13.23 -14.79 -39.74
CA PRO A 101 -12.38 -14.29 -40.82
C PRO A 101 -11.91 -15.39 -41.78
N GLN A 102 -11.92 -16.65 -41.35
CA GLN A 102 -11.49 -17.79 -42.16
C GLN A 102 -12.32 -18.02 -43.43
N TYR A 103 -13.56 -17.52 -43.48
CA TYR A 103 -14.44 -17.64 -44.66
C TYR A 103 -14.40 -16.41 -45.57
N GLU A 104 -13.65 -15.36 -45.23
CA GLU A 104 -13.57 -14.10 -46.00
C GLU A 104 -13.23 -14.34 -47.47
N LYS A 105 -12.26 -15.21 -47.74
CA LYS A 105 -11.86 -15.55 -49.11
C LYS A 105 -12.99 -16.19 -49.91
N ASN A 106 -13.77 -17.08 -49.29
CA ASN A 106 -14.88 -17.75 -49.97
C ASN A 106 -16.06 -16.80 -50.21
N PHE A 107 -16.30 -15.85 -49.30
CA PHE A 107 -17.31 -14.81 -49.51
C PHE A 107 -16.91 -13.87 -50.65
N ARG A 108 -15.63 -13.54 -50.75
CA ARG A 108 -15.06 -12.72 -51.83
C ARG A 108 -15.07 -13.43 -53.18
N GLU A 109 -14.64 -14.70 -53.23
CA GLU A 109 -14.61 -15.49 -54.46
C GLU A 109 -16.00 -15.75 -55.05
N ASN A 110 -17.04 -15.85 -54.20
CA ASN A 110 -18.41 -16.06 -54.63
C ASN A 110 -19.23 -14.76 -54.77
N SER A 111 -18.60 -13.59 -54.57
CA SER A 111 -19.25 -12.27 -54.59
C SER A 111 -20.59 -12.23 -53.83
N VAL A 112 -20.57 -12.68 -52.58
CA VAL A 112 -21.78 -12.75 -51.74
C VAL A 112 -22.22 -11.34 -51.37
N LYS A 113 -23.43 -10.98 -51.78
CA LYS A 113 -24.08 -9.69 -51.49
C LYS A 113 -25.14 -9.82 -50.40
N GLY A 114 -25.66 -8.68 -49.94
CA GLY A 114 -26.75 -8.63 -48.97
C GLY A 114 -27.99 -9.46 -49.36
N THR A 115 -28.28 -9.59 -50.66
CA THR A 115 -29.38 -10.41 -51.18
C THR A 115 -29.29 -11.90 -50.85
N ALA A 116 -28.09 -12.42 -50.55
CA ALA A 116 -27.91 -13.83 -50.18
C ALA A 116 -28.13 -14.10 -48.68
N LEU A 117 -28.22 -13.07 -47.84
CA LEU A 117 -28.34 -13.23 -46.38
C LEU A 117 -29.61 -13.97 -45.93
N PRO A 118 -30.80 -13.76 -46.51
CA PRO A 118 -31.98 -14.56 -46.19
C PRO A 118 -31.76 -16.06 -46.45
N ARG A 119 -31.01 -16.41 -47.51
CA ARG A 119 -30.68 -17.79 -47.85
C ARG A 119 -29.72 -18.43 -46.84
N ILE A 120 -28.81 -17.62 -46.28
CA ILE A 120 -27.92 -18.01 -45.18
C ILE A 120 -28.72 -18.20 -43.89
N ALA A 121 -29.70 -17.34 -43.62
CA ALA A 121 -30.58 -17.42 -42.44
C ALA A 121 -31.46 -18.66 -42.42
N VAL A 122 -31.82 -19.22 -43.57
CA VAL A 122 -32.54 -20.52 -43.69
C VAL A 122 -31.58 -21.72 -43.72
N ASN A 123 -30.26 -21.47 -43.70
CA ASN A 123 -29.22 -22.50 -43.80
C ASN A 123 -29.37 -23.35 -45.08
N GLU A 124 -29.53 -22.69 -46.23
CA GLU A 124 -29.64 -23.38 -47.51
C GLU A 124 -28.35 -24.19 -47.80
N PRO A 125 -28.43 -25.53 -47.92
CA PRO A 125 -27.24 -26.38 -48.00
C PRO A 125 -26.43 -26.13 -49.27
N VAL A 126 -27.06 -25.70 -50.37
CA VAL A 126 -26.37 -25.39 -51.63
C VAL A 126 -25.43 -24.20 -51.43
N LEU A 127 -25.90 -23.11 -50.82
CA LEU A 127 -25.10 -21.91 -50.60
C LEU A 127 -24.06 -22.13 -49.49
N MET A 128 -24.45 -22.75 -48.37
CA MET A 128 -23.56 -22.96 -47.21
C MET A 128 -22.46 -23.99 -47.47
N ILE A 129 -22.78 -25.10 -48.14
CA ILE A 129 -21.85 -26.23 -48.33
C ILE A 129 -21.12 -26.12 -49.67
N SER A 130 -21.84 -25.83 -50.76
CA SER A 130 -21.26 -25.83 -52.11
C SER A 130 -20.47 -24.56 -52.39
N GLN A 131 -21.03 -23.40 -52.08
CA GLN A 131 -20.40 -22.10 -52.38
C GLN A 131 -19.46 -21.66 -51.26
N LEU A 132 -19.96 -21.57 -50.02
CA LEU A 132 -19.19 -21.04 -48.89
C LEU A 132 -18.24 -22.07 -48.24
N LYS A 133 -18.36 -23.36 -48.57
CA LYS A 133 -17.57 -24.48 -48.01
C LYS A 133 -17.55 -24.51 -46.49
N ILE A 134 -18.66 -24.13 -45.84
CA ILE A 134 -18.80 -24.17 -44.39
C ILE A 134 -19.21 -25.60 -44.02
N THR A 135 -18.23 -26.46 -43.73
CA THR A 135 -18.47 -27.87 -43.38
C THR A 135 -18.88 -28.06 -41.91
N ASP A 136 -18.46 -27.16 -41.03
CA ASP A 136 -18.71 -27.28 -39.59
C ASP A 136 -20.15 -26.88 -39.22
N ARG A 137 -20.81 -27.73 -38.42
CA ARG A 137 -22.16 -27.51 -37.89
C ARG A 137 -22.21 -26.28 -36.99
N SER A 138 -21.17 -26.05 -36.19
CA SER A 138 -21.12 -24.92 -35.25
C SER A 138 -21.13 -23.58 -35.98
N HIS A 139 -20.29 -23.47 -37.03
CA HIS A 139 -20.22 -22.26 -37.86
C HIS A 139 -21.52 -22.04 -38.64
N ARG A 140 -22.15 -23.10 -39.16
CA ARG A 140 -23.46 -22.95 -39.84
C ARG A 140 -24.51 -22.37 -38.92
N GLN A 141 -24.62 -22.88 -37.69
CA GLN A 141 -25.56 -22.35 -36.71
C GLN A 141 -25.24 -20.89 -36.36
N LYS A 142 -23.96 -20.54 -36.18
CA LYS A 142 -23.54 -19.14 -35.93
C LYS A 142 -23.94 -18.23 -37.10
N PHE A 143 -23.70 -18.65 -38.34
CA PHE A 143 -24.09 -17.92 -39.54
C PHE A 143 -25.60 -17.77 -39.67
N GLN A 144 -26.35 -18.85 -39.40
CA GLN A 144 -27.80 -18.86 -39.45
C GLN A 144 -28.38 -17.84 -38.48
N LEU A 145 -27.97 -17.89 -37.21
CA LEU A 145 -28.46 -16.98 -36.17
C LEU A 145 -28.09 -15.52 -36.45
N LYS A 146 -26.84 -15.27 -36.91
CA LYS A 146 -26.40 -13.91 -37.24
C LYS A 146 -27.06 -13.36 -38.49
N ALA A 147 -27.26 -14.17 -39.53
CA ALA A 147 -27.95 -13.76 -40.74
C ALA A 147 -29.43 -13.50 -40.46
N LEU A 148 -30.07 -14.34 -39.65
CA LEU A 148 -31.45 -14.16 -39.21
C LEU A 148 -31.62 -12.86 -38.41
N ASP A 149 -30.71 -12.56 -37.48
CA ASP A 149 -30.71 -11.29 -36.75
C ASP A 149 -30.62 -10.09 -37.69
N VAL A 150 -29.76 -10.16 -38.71
CA VAL A 150 -29.60 -9.05 -39.66
C VAL A 150 -30.80 -8.92 -40.61
N VAL A 151 -31.41 -10.03 -41.01
CA VAL A 151 -32.59 -10.02 -41.88
C VAL A 151 -33.82 -9.45 -41.15
N LEU A 152 -34.03 -9.85 -39.89
CA LEU A 152 -35.19 -9.42 -39.09
C LEU A 152 -35.02 -8.01 -38.49
N PHE A 153 -33.81 -7.66 -38.03
CA PHE A 153 -33.57 -6.42 -37.28
C PHE A 153 -32.73 -5.38 -38.03
N GLY A 154 -32.29 -5.69 -39.25
CA GLY A 154 -31.50 -4.78 -40.07
C GLY A 154 -30.00 -4.80 -39.75
N PRO A 155 -29.22 -3.81 -40.26
CA PRO A 155 -27.78 -3.79 -40.08
C PRO A 155 -27.47 -3.81 -38.58
N PRO A 156 -26.58 -4.71 -38.12
CA PRO A 156 -26.36 -4.86 -36.70
C PRO A 156 -25.84 -3.52 -36.17
N THR A 157 -26.62 -2.93 -35.26
CA THR A 157 -26.25 -1.68 -34.65
C THR A 157 -24.96 -1.96 -33.91
N ARG A 158 -23.86 -1.40 -34.42
CA ARG A 158 -22.67 -1.24 -33.60
C ARG A 158 -23.17 -0.65 -32.28
N PRO A 159 -22.89 -1.23 -31.11
CA PRO A 159 -22.75 -0.35 -29.97
C PRO A 159 -21.70 0.64 -30.45
N PRO A 160 -22.04 1.93 -30.65
CA PRO A 160 -21.06 2.88 -31.12
C PRO A 160 -19.87 2.71 -30.19
N HIS A 161 -18.68 2.51 -30.76
CA HIS A 161 -17.45 2.50 -29.98
C HIS A 161 -17.38 3.87 -29.32
N ASN A 162 -17.96 3.95 -28.13
CA ASN A 162 -18.12 5.17 -27.38
C ASN A 162 -16.75 5.40 -26.79
N TRP A 163 -15.88 5.99 -27.60
CA TRP A 163 -14.53 6.41 -27.20
C TRP A 163 -14.58 7.16 -25.88
N VAL A 164 -15.66 7.91 -25.60
CA VAL A 164 -15.96 8.52 -24.30
C VAL A 164 -16.12 7.49 -23.18
N LYS A 165 -16.90 6.41 -23.38
CA LYS A 165 -17.06 5.32 -22.41
C LYS A 165 -15.74 4.60 -22.16
N ASP A 166 -14.97 4.32 -23.20
CA ASP A 166 -13.67 3.63 -23.06
C ASP A 166 -12.61 4.54 -22.44
N PHE A 167 -12.69 5.85 -22.70
CA PHE A 167 -11.86 6.85 -22.05
C PHE A 167 -12.21 7.01 -20.56
N ILE A 168 -13.50 7.06 -20.22
CA ILE A 168 -13.98 7.06 -18.82
C ILE A 168 -13.54 5.77 -18.10
N LEU A 169 -13.66 4.61 -18.76
CA LEU A 169 -13.21 3.33 -18.20
C LEU A 169 -11.70 3.34 -17.94
N THR A 170 -10.91 3.85 -18.89
CA THR A 170 -9.46 3.97 -18.75
C THR A 170 -9.07 4.91 -17.62
N ILE A 171 -9.72 6.07 -17.51
CA ILE A 171 -9.51 7.01 -16.40
C ILE A 171 -9.86 6.37 -15.07
N SER A 172 -10.98 5.63 -14.99
CA SER A 172 -11.40 4.92 -13.77
C SER A 172 -10.34 3.89 -13.32
N ILE A 173 -9.78 3.13 -14.26
CA ILE A 173 -8.70 2.18 -13.97
C ILE A 173 -7.45 2.91 -13.48
N VAL A 174 -7.06 4.02 -14.11
CA VAL A 174 -5.89 4.81 -13.69
C VAL A 174 -6.09 5.38 -12.28
N ILE A 175 -7.29 5.85 -11.94
CA ILE A 175 -7.60 6.32 -10.59
C ILE A 175 -7.56 5.16 -9.59
N GLY A 176 -8.10 4.00 -9.94
CA GLY A 176 -8.04 2.80 -9.10
C GLY A 176 -6.61 2.34 -8.83
N VAL A 177 -5.79 2.22 -9.87
CA VAL A 177 -4.37 1.85 -9.76
C VAL A 177 -3.56 2.93 -9.03
N GLY A 178 -3.83 4.20 -9.30
CA GLY A 178 -3.22 5.33 -8.59
C GLY A 178 -3.57 5.32 -7.10
N GLY A 179 -4.83 5.03 -6.75
CA GLY A 179 -5.27 4.86 -5.37
C GLY A 179 -4.61 3.67 -4.68
N CYS A 180 -4.53 2.52 -5.35
CA CYS A 180 -3.82 1.34 -4.84
C CYS A 180 -2.31 1.60 -4.67
N TRP A 181 -1.67 2.28 -5.62
CA TRP A 181 -0.26 2.67 -5.54
C TRP A 181 0.00 3.68 -4.42
N PHE A 182 -0.89 4.66 -4.25
CA PHE A 182 -0.82 5.65 -3.18
C PHE A 182 -1.01 5.00 -1.81
N ALA A 183 -1.99 4.11 -1.65
CA ALA A 183 -2.17 3.33 -0.44
C ALA A 183 -0.96 2.41 -0.17
N TYR A 184 -0.39 1.79 -1.20
CA TYR A 184 0.83 0.98 -1.07
C TYR A 184 2.05 1.80 -0.66
N THR A 185 2.22 2.99 -1.23
CA THR A 185 3.26 3.97 -0.88
C THR A 185 3.07 4.48 0.55
N GLN A 186 1.85 4.87 0.91
CA GLN A 186 1.52 5.36 2.24
C GLN A 186 1.70 4.25 3.29
N ASN A 187 1.37 3.01 2.96
CA ASN A 187 1.64 1.87 3.83
C ASN A 187 3.14 1.64 4.05
N ARG A 188 4.00 2.02 3.10
CA ARG A 188 5.45 1.99 3.27
C ARG A 188 5.95 3.13 4.16
N THR A 189 5.47 4.36 3.97
CA THR A 189 5.81 5.51 4.83
C THR A 189 5.22 5.39 6.25
N SER A 190 4.04 4.79 6.41
CA SER A 190 3.42 4.55 7.72
C SER A 190 4.25 3.62 8.59
N LYS A 191 4.97 2.66 8.01
CA LYS A 191 5.89 1.79 8.78
C LYS A 191 7.05 2.57 9.38
N GLU A 192 7.50 3.62 8.71
CA GLU A 192 8.54 4.52 9.22
C GLU A 192 8.00 5.36 10.38
N HIS A 193 6.79 5.93 10.25
CA HIS A 193 6.15 6.66 11.33
C HIS A 193 5.82 5.79 12.56
N ILE A 194 5.39 4.55 12.36
CA ILE A 194 5.13 3.60 13.47
C ILE A 194 6.43 3.23 14.19
N SER A 195 7.52 2.98 13.43
CA SER A 195 8.82 2.71 14.03
C SER A 195 9.35 3.90 14.82
N GLN A 196 9.13 5.12 14.31
CA GLN A 196 9.50 6.35 15.01
C GLN A 196 8.67 6.54 16.30
N MET A 197 7.35 6.36 16.23
CA MET A 197 6.48 6.41 17.41
C MET A 197 6.82 5.33 18.45
N MET A 198 7.21 4.13 18.02
CA MET A 198 7.62 3.06 18.93
C MET A 198 8.91 3.42 19.68
N LYS A 199 9.88 4.06 19.02
CA LYS A 199 11.09 4.58 19.67
C LYS A 199 10.78 5.68 20.67
N ASP A 200 9.84 6.57 20.36
CA ASP A 200 9.45 7.65 21.28
C ASP A 200 8.70 7.09 22.51
N LEU A 201 7.91 6.02 22.33
CA LEU A 201 7.21 5.32 23.41
C LEU A 201 8.16 4.54 24.32
N GLU A 202 9.16 3.86 23.74
CA GLU A 202 10.26 3.25 24.50
C GLU A 202 11.09 4.31 25.25
N GLY A 203 11.31 5.47 24.64
CA GLY A 203 11.97 6.62 25.27
C GLY A 203 11.20 7.16 26.47
N LEU A 204 9.89 7.33 26.33
CA LEU A 204 8.99 7.76 27.41
C LEU A 204 8.95 6.74 28.55
N GLN A 205 8.83 5.45 28.23
CA GLN A 205 8.84 4.38 29.24
C GLN A 205 10.18 4.33 30.01
N LYS A 206 11.30 4.55 29.32
CA LYS A 206 12.62 4.64 29.96
C LYS A 206 12.72 5.86 30.88
N ALA A 207 12.16 6.99 30.47
CA ALA A 207 12.11 8.19 31.29
C ALA A 207 11.24 7.98 32.55
N GLU A 208 10.10 7.31 32.41
CA GLU A 208 9.24 6.94 33.54
C GLU A 208 9.97 6.05 34.55
N ILE A 209 10.65 5.00 34.08
CA ILE A 209 11.46 4.11 34.95
C ILE A 209 12.58 4.90 35.64
N SER A 210 13.24 5.83 34.94
CA SER A 210 14.30 6.64 35.54
C SER A 210 13.79 7.62 36.62
N LEU A 211 12.57 8.15 36.46
CA LEU A 211 11.94 8.99 37.47
C LEU A 211 11.57 8.19 38.72
N LEU A 212 11.05 6.96 38.54
CA LEU A 212 10.79 6.04 39.65
C LEU A 212 12.09 5.67 40.39
N GLU A 213 13.17 5.37 39.66
CA GLU A 213 14.48 5.08 40.27
C GLU A 213 15.03 6.29 41.05
N LEU A 214 14.85 7.51 40.52
CA LEU A 214 15.26 8.73 41.22
C LEU A 214 14.44 8.97 42.49
N GLN A 215 13.13 8.70 42.46
CA GLN A 215 12.28 8.78 43.66
C GLN A 215 12.72 7.78 44.73
N ASP A 216 12.98 6.53 44.36
CA ASP A 216 13.46 5.48 45.27
C ASP A 216 14.82 5.85 45.89
N ARG A 217 15.76 6.34 45.08
CA ARG A 217 17.06 6.82 45.58
C ARG A 217 16.93 8.01 46.53
N LEU A 218 16.00 8.93 46.25
CA LEU A 218 15.77 10.09 47.10
C LEU A 218 15.10 9.71 48.42
N GLU A 219 14.15 8.77 48.39
CA GLU A 219 13.55 8.19 49.60
C GLU A 219 14.60 7.48 50.46
N LYS A 220 15.43 6.64 49.84
CA LYS A 220 16.52 5.93 50.53
C LYS A 220 17.55 6.89 51.14
N ALA A 221 17.96 7.92 50.39
CA ALA A 221 18.86 8.95 50.91
C ALA A 221 18.21 9.79 52.03
N GLN A 222 16.89 9.99 51.99
CA GLN A 222 16.16 10.67 53.06
C GLN A 222 16.03 9.80 54.31
N GLU A 223 15.82 8.49 54.14
CA GLU A 223 15.78 7.52 55.24
C GLU A 223 17.15 7.39 55.91
N GLU A 224 18.22 7.27 55.14
CA GLU A 224 19.61 7.27 55.64
C GLU A 224 19.95 8.59 56.34
N ASN A 225 19.54 9.75 55.82
CA ASN A 225 19.73 11.01 56.54
C ASN A 225 18.94 11.07 57.86
N ARG A 226 17.74 10.48 57.92
CA ARG A 226 16.96 10.41 59.17
C ARG A 226 17.62 9.50 60.20
N THR A 227 18.13 8.33 59.80
CA THR A 227 18.84 7.42 60.72
C THR A 227 20.12 8.08 61.23
N VAL A 228 20.91 8.69 60.34
CA VAL A 228 22.13 9.43 60.70
C VAL A 228 21.80 10.63 61.61
N ALA A 229 20.73 11.38 61.36
CA ALA A 229 20.32 12.48 62.22
C ALA A 229 19.90 12.00 63.62
N VAL A 230 19.19 10.87 63.72
CA VAL A 230 18.79 10.26 65.00
C VAL A 230 20.01 9.72 65.76
N GLU A 231 20.93 9.05 65.07
CA GLU A 231 22.20 8.58 65.65
C GLU A 231 23.06 9.75 66.13
N LYS A 232 23.16 10.82 65.32
CA LYS A 232 23.86 12.03 65.69
C LYS A 232 23.27 12.66 66.95
N GLN A 233 21.94 12.79 67.04
CA GLN A 233 21.29 13.36 68.22
C GLN A 233 21.46 12.47 69.47
N ASN A 234 21.42 11.15 69.30
CA ASN A 234 21.70 10.21 70.39
C ASN A 234 23.15 10.30 70.84
N LEU A 235 24.10 10.46 69.91
CA LEU A 235 25.52 10.61 70.22
C LEU A 235 25.80 11.96 70.88
N GLU A 236 25.20 13.05 70.40
CA GLU A 236 25.27 14.38 71.02
C GLU A 236 24.71 14.37 72.45
N ARG A 237 23.59 13.66 72.70
CA ARG A 237 23.07 13.47 74.06
C ARG A 237 24.05 12.72 74.95
N LYS A 238 24.63 11.61 74.47
CA LYS A 238 25.66 10.86 75.22
C LYS A 238 26.90 11.71 75.51
N MET A 239 27.39 12.45 74.52
CA MET A 239 28.53 13.36 74.71
C MET A 239 28.21 14.46 75.71
N MET A 240 26.99 15.04 75.68
CA MET A 240 26.58 16.04 76.66
C MET A 240 26.46 15.47 78.06
N ASP A 241 25.95 14.25 78.22
CA ASP A 241 25.90 13.57 79.51
C ASP A 241 27.31 13.31 80.04
N GLU A 242 28.21 12.76 79.21
CA GLU A 242 29.62 12.55 79.55
C GLU A 242 30.34 13.87 79.91
N ILE A 243 30.09 14.95 79.17
CA ILE A 243 30.63 16.28 79.48
C ILE A 243 30.03 16.80 80.79
N SER A 244 28.74 16.57 81.05
CA SER A 244 28.08 17.02 82.28
C SER A 244 28.60 16.27 83.50
N ASP A 245 28.86 14.98 83.37
CA ASP A 245 29.46 14.14 84.41
C ASP A 245 30.92 14.51 84.64
N ALA A 246 31.70 14.67 83.57
CA ALA A 246 33.07 15.17 83.65
C ALA A 246 33.13 16.58 84.25
N LYS A 247 32.17 17.46 83.96
CA LYS A 247 32.07 18.80 84.55
C LYS A 247 31.68 18.74 86.02
N ARG A 248 30.82 17.81 86.42
CA ARG A 248 30.48 17.56 87.83
C ARG A 248 31.67 17.01 88.60
N GLU A 249 32.43 16.10 87.99
CA GLU A 249 33.64 15.53 88.55
C GLU A 249 34.77 16.56 88.62
N ALA A 250 34.93 17.39 87.58
CA ALA A 250 35.84 18.53 87.60
C ALA A 250 35.44 19.60 88.62
N HIS A 251 34.14 19.84 88.84
CA HIS A 251 33.66 20.74 89.88
C HIS A 251 33.93 20.17 91.27
N ARG A 252 33.68 18.87 91.49
CA ARG A 252 34.03 18.15 92.71
C ARG A 252 35.54 18.15 92.98
N LEU A 253 36.35 17.93 91.94
CA LEU A 253 37.81 18.03 92.00
C LEU A 253 38.29 19.47 92.23
N ARG A 254 37.55 20.47 91.74
CA ARG A 254 37.82 21.89 92.01
C ARG A 254 37.50 22.26 93.46
N GLU A 255 36.41 21.78 94.03
CA GLU A 255 36.12 21.93 95.47
C GLU A 255 37.20 21.24 96.33
N LEU A 256 37.67 20.05 95.91
CA LEU A 256 38.82 19.39 96.53
C LEU A 256 40.13 20.17 96.34
N ARG A 257 40.31 20.88 95.22
CA ARG A 257 41.48 21.70 94.89
C ARG A 257 41.48 23.05 95.61
N GLU A 258 40.32 23.67 95.85
CA GLU A 258 40.17 24.85 96.71
C GLU A 258 40.44 24.52 98.20
N GLY A 259 40.32 23.25 98.59
CA GLY A 259 40.69 22.75 99.93
C GLY A 259 42.13 22.28 100.11
N ALA A 260 42.94 22.18 99.04
CA ALA A 260 44.28 21.56 99.08
C ALA A 260 45.29 22.31 98.19
N GLU A 261 45.52 23.59 98.46
CA GLU A 261 46.60 24.34 97.81
C GLU A 261 47.98 23.97 98.42
N CYS A 262 48.79 23.25 97.65
CA CYS A 262 50.25 23.31 97.77
C CYS A 262 50.84 23.18 96.35
N GLU A 263 51.57 24.21 95.90
CA GLU A 263 51.92 24.47 94.49
C GLU A 263 52.78 23.39 93.78
N LEU A 264 53.25 22.37 94.48
CA LEU A 264 54.12 21.33 93.92
C LEU A 264 53.40 20.37 92.95
N SER A 265 52.09 20.18 93.10
CA SER A 265 51.31 19.20 92.33
C SER A 265 50.96 19.68 90.90
N ARG A 266 50.93 21.00 90.69
CA ARG A 266 50.52 21.61 89.41
C ARG A 266 51.58 21.47 88.32
N LEU A 267 52.87 21.50 88.70
CA LEU A 267 53.98 21.36 87.77
C LEU A 267 54.14 19.92 87.27
N LYS A 268 53.89 18.93 88.14
CA LYS A 268 54.03 17.50 87.80
C LYS A 268 52.98 17.04 86.77
N TYR A 269 51.77 17.56 86.88
CA TYR A 269 50.68 17.25 85.94
C TYR A 269 50.85 17.93 84.58
N ALA A 270 51.40 19.16 84.55
CA ALA A 270 51.73 19.85 83.30
C ALA A 270 52.85 19.12 82.52
N GLU A 271 53.77 18.45 83.22
CA GLU A 271 54.82 17.64 82.60
C GLU A 271 54.24 16.36 81.96
N GLU A 272 53.25 15.72 82.59
CA GLU A 272 52.56 14.55 82.03
C GLU A 272 51.77 14.87 80.75
N GLU A 273 51.11 16.03 80.70
CA GLU A 273 50.41 16.50 79.49
C GLU A 273 51.37 16.72 78.31
N LEU A 274 52.57 17.28 78.54
CA LEU A 274 53.58 17.45 77.49
C LEU A 274 54.10 16.11 76.94
N VAL A 275 54.17 15.07 77.76
CA VAL A 275 54.56 13.72 77.32
C VAL A 275 53.49 13.13 76.41
N GLN A 276 52.20 13.31 76.73
CA GLN A 276 51.10 12.83 75.87
C GLN A 276 51.10 13.53 74.51
N VAL A 277 51.30 14.86 74.48
CA VAL A 277 51.37 15.62 73.23
C VAL A 277 52.56 15.18 72.36
N ARG A 278 53.72 14.91 72.96
CA ARG A 278 54.88 14.35 72.24
C ARG A 278 54.62 12.96 71.67
N MET A 279 53.93 12.09 72.40
CA MET A 279 53.57 10.76 71.89
C MET A 279 52.58 10.84 70.73
N ALA A 280 51.59 11.74 70.82
CA ALA A 280 50.64 11.98 69.73
C ALA A 280 51.33 12.51 68.47
N LEU A 281 52.26 13.46 68.60
CA LEU A 281 53.04 13.99 67.48
C LEU A 281 53.89 12.90 66.80
N LYS A 282 54.56 12.06 67.60
CA LYS A 282 55.39 10.96 67.10
C LYS A 282 54.56 9.88 66.38
N LYS A 283 53.30 9.69 66.79
CA LYS A 283 52.37 8.80 66.10
C LYS A 283 51.94 9.37 64.75
N ALA A 284 51.66 10.67 64.68
CA ALA A 284 51.31 11.36 63.44
C ALA A 284 52.48 11.34 62.43
N GLU A 285 53.71 11.55 62.89
CA GLU A 285 54.92 11.46 62.06
C GLU A 285 55.11 10.06 61.47
N LYS A 286 54.88 9.02 62.27
CA LYS A 286 54.99 7.62 61.82
C LYS A 286 53.90 7.23 60.81
N GLU A 287 52.68 7.76 60.96
CA GLU A 287 51.61 7.59 59.97
C GLU A 287 51.92 8.34 58.66
N PHE A 288 52.64 9.47 58.73
CA PHE A 288 53.07 10.21 57.57
C PHE A 288 54.19 9.48 56.81
N GLU A 289 55.19 8.93 57.50
CA GLU A 289 56.25 8.11 56.87
C GLU A 289 55.68 6.84 56.20
N LEU A 290 54.67 6.21 56.80
CA LEU A 290 53.93 5.08 56.20
C LEU A 290 53.21 5.46 54.89
N ARG A 291 52.80 6.72 54.74
CA ARG A 291 52.20 7.26 53.50
C ARG A 291 53.25 7.75 52.48
N SER A 292 54.49 7.99 52.90
CA SER A 292 55.57 8.53 52.07
C SER A 292 56.23 7.50 51.12
N ASN A 293 55.82 6.22 51.14
CA ASN A 293 56.28 5.18 50.21
C ASN A 293 55.52 5.14 48.87
N TRP A 294 54.86 6.23 48.47
CA TRP A 294 54.28 6.37 47.14
C TRP A 294 55.34 6.78 46.11
N SER A 295 55.95 5.80 45.43
CA SER A 295 56.68 6.04 44.18
C SER A 295 55.67 6.29 43.04
N VAL A 296 55.93 7.31 42.20
CA VAL A 296 55.08 7.64 41.04
C VAL A 296 54.95 6.41 40.13
N PRO A 297 53.72 5.98 39.75
CA PRO A 297 53.52 4.81 38.92
C PRO A 297 54.24 4.91 37.57
N GLU A 298 55.05 3.90 37.21
CA GLU A 298 55.80 3.86 35.93
C GLU A 298 54.93 4.07 34.69
N THR A 299 53.64 3.71 34.76
CA THR A 299 52.68 3.93 33.68
C THR A 299 52.46 5.41 33.41
N LEU A 300 52.40 6.24 34.45
CA LEU A 300 52.14 7.68 34.34
C LEU A 300 53.38 8.41 33.78
N GLN A 301 54.58 7.95 34.13
CA GLN A 301 55.83 8.41 33.53
C GLN A 301 55.91 8.08 32.04
N LYS A 302 55.52 6.85 31.64
CA LYS A 302 55.46 6.45 30.22
C LYS A 302 54.43 7.27 29.44
N TRP A 303 53.27 7.55 30.01
CA TRP A 303 52.25 8.41 29.39
C TRP A 303 52.70 9.86 29.23
N LEU A 304 53.39 10.41 30.23
CA LEU A 304 53.91 11.77 30.15
C LEU A 304 55.01 11.89 29.09
N GLN A 305 55.89 10.88 29.00
CA GLN A 305 56.91 10.80 27.97
C GLN A 305 56.31 10.68 26.56
N LEU A 306 55.29 9.82 26.39
CA LEU A 306 54.61 9.67 25.10
C LEU A 306 53.90 10.97 24.68
N THR A 307 53.22 11.63 25.60
CA THR A 307 52.53 12.90 25.32
C THR A 307 53.52 13.98 24.88
N HIS A 308 54.66 14.08 25.58
CA HIS A 308 55.73 15.01 25.20
C HIS A 308 56.30 14.68 23.81
N GLU A 309 56.55 13.41 23.50
CA GLU A 309 57.06 12.99 22.19
C GLU A 309 56.10 13.40 21.05
N VAL A 310 54.80 13.16 21.24
CA VAL A 310 53.76 13.53 20.26
C VAL A 310 53.68 15.04 20.07
N GLU A 311 53.74 15.82 21.15
CA GLU A 311 53.67 17.28 21.09
C GLU A 311 54.87 17.89 20.37
N VAL A 312 56.08 17.34 20.58
CA VAL A 312 57.29 17.75 19.85
C VAL A 312 57.18 17.45 18.36
N GLN A 313 56.64 16.28 17.98
CA GLN A 313 56.41 15.94 16.57
C GLN A 313 55.44 16.93 15.92
N TYR A 314 54.34 17.25 16.61
CA TYR A 314 53.35 18.19 16.10
C TYR A 314 53.92 19.60 15.95
N TYR A 315 54.72 20.06 16.92
CA TYR A 315 55.42 21.33 16.86
C TYR A 315 56.37 21.40 15.66
N ASN A 316 57.15 20.35 15.41
CA ASN A 316 58.10 20.30 14.29
C ASN A 316 57.40 20.35 12.92
N ILE A 317 56.31 19.61 12.75
CA ILE A 317 55.48 19.66 11.52
C ILE A 317 54.94 21.08 11.32
N LYS A 318 54.40 21.69 12.37
CA LYS A 318 53.86 23.05 12.30
C LYS A 318 54.94 24.08 11.96
N LYS A 319 56.15 23.93 12.52
CA LYS A 319 57.31 24.76 12.21
C LYS A 319 57.73 24.61 10.75
N GLN A 320 57.86 23.39 10.23
CA GLN A 320 58.25 23.14 8.84
C GLN A 320 57.22 23.71 7.84
N ASN A 321 55.93 23.57 8.14
CA ASN A 321 54.87 24.18 7.32
C ASN A 321 54.97 25.71 7.34
N ALA A 322 55.22 26.32 8.51
CA ALA A 322 55.41 27.77 8.62
C ALA A 322 56.65 28.25 7.84
N GLU A 323 57.76 27.50 7.88
CA GLU A 323 58.97 27.79 7.10
C GLU A 323 58.72 27.66 5.59
N MET A 324 57.95 26.67 5.15
CA MET A 324 57.55 26.50 3.75
C MET A 324 56.66 27.66 3.28
N HIS A 325 55.68 28.07 4.08
CA HIS A 325 54.86 29.25 3.79
C HIS A 325 55.70 30.54 3.71
N LEU A 326 56.70 30.68 4.57
CA LEU A 326 57.60 31.83 4.56
C LEU A 326 58.58 31.83 3.36
N ALA A 327 58.97 30.65 2.88
CA ALA A 327 59.78 30.51 1.66
C ALA A 327 58.97 30.87 0.40
N ILE A 328 57.73 30.38 0.29
CA ILE A 328 56.82 30.73 -0.83
C ILE A 328 56.58 32.24 -0.87
N ALA A 329 56.34 32.87 0.28
CA ALA A 329 56.14 34.32 0.37
C ALA A 329 57.41 35.17 0.14
N LYS A 330 58.59 34.55 0.02
CA LYS A 330 59.85 35.23 -0.34
C LYS A 330 60.21 35.11 -1.82
N ASP A 331 59.64 34.12 -2.52
CA ASP A 331 59.86 33.88 -3.95
C ASP A 331 58.78 34.55 -4.84
N GLU A 332 57.69 35.07 -4.24
CA GLU A 332 56.79 36.10 -4.81
C GLU A 332 57.31 37.51 -4.52
#